data_AF-W7KMQ7-F1
#
_entry.id   AF-W7KMQ7-F1
#
_cell.length_a   1.000
_cell.length_b   1.000
_cell.length_c   1.000
_cell.angle_alpha   90.00
_cell.angle_beta   90.00
_cell.angle_gamma   90.00
#
_symmetry.space_group_name_H-M   'P 1'
#
loop_
_entity.id
_entity.type
_entity.pdbx_description
1 polymer ?
#
loop_
_entity_poly.entity_id
_entity_poly.type
_entity_poly.pdbx_seq_one_letter_code
_entity_poly.pdbx_strand_id
1 'polypeptide(L)'
;MDYISLAERVGIDKEKAVYVYKRMNGGYYLLLYYSKPPITYSLEDWPLLYLKRRKHYPKLAEPGYNEAFQLLVTLDVYSIVGTSYFLLHGDHNVPYTLIEREMKEVYEAIKQAANQESLYPYPSMGEPIEADFTGFVNDVVEKRKRDDEEDNVKLFNEIAYNSEVMDNLKRSYPWAKTISEEKSLKAVSLANLLDKFLEEVKEKIFYLAAERTRIFDKILVERGIRDAVYFVKKSDIKDSPTNEFEAEVLRIIKDIKSSSSYL
;
A
#
# COMPACT_ATOMS: atom_id res chain seq x y z
N MET A 1 -0.72 16.70 11.45
CA MET A 1 -1.53 17.64 10.65
C MET A 1 -2.44 16.78 9.78
N ASP A 2 -3.75 17.04 9.70
CA ASP A 2 -4.65 16.26 8.83
C ASP A 2 -4.85 16.93 7.46
N TYR A 3 -5.41 16.18 6.50
CA TYR A 3 -5.66 16.66 5.13
C TYR A 3 -6.59 17.90 5.09
N ILE A 4 -7.59 17.98 5.97
CA ILE A 4 -8.52 19.11 5.97
C ILE A 4 -7.81 20.38 6.42
N SER A 5 -7.01 20.28 7.48
CA SER A 5 -6.16 21.37 7.98
C SER A 5 -5.14 21.81 6.93
N LEU A 6 -4.58 20.87 6.15
CA LEU A 6 -3.69 21.17 5.03
C LEU A 6 -4.44 21.94 3.93
N ALA A 7 -5.65 21.50 3.57
CA ALA A 7 -6.48 22.14 2.56
C ALA A 7 -6.83 23.58 2.94
N GLU A 8 -7.27 23.82 4.18
CA GLU A 8 -7.58 25.16 4.67
C GLU A 8 -6.35 26.09 4.63
N ARG A 9 -5.14 25.57 4.93
CA ARG A 9 -3.88 26.34 4.86
C ARG A 9 -3.50 26.78 3.45
N VAL A 10 -3.78 25.97 2.45
CA VAL A 10 -3.51 26.31 1.04
C VAL A 10 -4.68 27.07 0.39
N GLY A 11 -5.67 27.51 1.19
CA GLY A 11 -6.79 28.33 0.72
C GLY A 11 -7.93 27.56 0.05
N ILE A 12 -7.97 26.23 0.21
CA ILE A 12 -9.07 25.41 -0.30
C ILE A 12 -10.23 25.40 0.70
N ASP A 13 -11.43 25.62 0.18
CA ASP A 13 -12.66 25.60 0.97
C ASP A 13 -12.85 24.27 1.71
N LYS A 14 -13.14 24.35 3.00
CA LYS A 14 -13.29 23.20 3.90
C LYS A 14 -14.38 22.24 3.43
N GLU A 15 -15.53 22.73 2.97
CA GLU A 15 -16.63 21.85 2.56
C GLU A 15 -16.24 21.05 1.31
N LYS A 16 -15.52 21.69 0.38
CA LYS A 16 -14.98 21.01 -0.81
C LYS A 16 -13.93 19.97 -0.45
N ALA A 17 -12.99 20.31 0.44
CA ALA A 17 -11.99 19.36 0.95
C ALA A 17 -12.65 18.16 1.64
N VAL A 18 -13.62 18.40 2.54
CA VAL A 18 -14.37 17.33 3.22
C VAL A 18 -15.12 16.45 2.22
N TYR A 19 -15.72 17.05 1.18
CA TYR A 19 -16.40 16.30 0.14
C TYR A 19 -15.44 15.35 -0.60
N VAL A 20 -14.31 15.88 -1.09
CA VAL A 20 -13.31 15.08 -1.81
C VAL A 20 -12.78 13.95 -0.94
N TYR A 21 -12.36 14.28 0.29
CA TYR A 21 -11.82 13.33 1.25
C TYR A 21 -12.79 12.16 1.50
N LYS A 22 -14.08 12.45 1.72
CA LYS A 22 -15.12 11.42 1.91
C LYS A 22 -15.32 10.55 0.67
N ARG A 23 -15.27 11.14 -0.54
CA ARG A 23 -15.47 10.38 -1.79
C ARG A 23 -14.28 9.49 -2.14
N MET A 24 -13.08 9.91 -1.77
CA MET A 24 -11.84 9.16 -1.98
C MET A 24 -11.43 8.30 -0.79
N ASN A 25 -12.30 8.14 0.22
CA ASN A 25 -11.99 7.40 1.45
C ASN A 25 -10.68 7.86 2.13
N GLY A 26 -10.35 9.14 1.99
CA GLY A 26 -9.13 9.74 2.52
C GLY A 26 -7.83 9.42 1.79
N GLY A 27 -7.88 8.77 0.63
CA GLY A 27 -6.70 8.52 -0.20
C GLY A 27 -5.80 7.39 0.32
N TYR A 28 -4.66 7.22 -0.36
CA TYR A 28 -3.63 6.25 -0.03
C TYR A 28 -2.84 6.58 1.22
N TYR A 29 -2.63 7.85 1.59
CA TYR A 29 -1.98 8.20 2.85
C TYR A 29 -2.72 7.56 4.03
N LEU A 30 -4.05 7.68 4.09
CA LEU A 30 -4.82 7.03 5.14
C LEU A 30 -4.75 5.50 5.07
N LEU A 31 -4.80 4.92 3.86
CA LEU A 31 -4.66 3.49 3.69
C LEU A 31 -3.33 3.03 4.29
N LEU A 32 -2.22 3.66 3.91
CA LEU A 32 -0.89 3.37 4.45
C LEU A 32 -0.84 3.57 5.97
N TYR A 33 -1.39 4.67 6.48
CA TYR A 33 -1.38 5.00 7.90
C TYR A 33 -2.08 3.95 8.77
N TYR A 34 -3.21 3.41 8.31
CA TYR A 34 -3.99 2.42 9.06
C TYR A 34 -3.73 0.96 8.70
N SER A 35 -2.97 0.70 7.63
CA SER A 35 -2.69 -0.67 7.20
C SER A 35 -1.91 -1.47 8.22
N LYS A 36 -2.16 -2.79 8.22
CA LYS A 36 -1.30 -3.74 8.92
C LYS A 36 -0.12 -4.13 8.02
N PRO A 37 0.96 -4.65 8.59
CA PRO A 37 2.13 -5.06 7.81
C PRO A 37 1.79 -6.21 6.85
N PRO A 38 2.40 -6.27 5.66
CA PRO A 38 3.30 -5.26 5.07
C PRO A 38 2.53 -4.05 4.50
N ILE A 39 2.86 -2.82 4.93
CA ILE A 39 2.11 -1.61 4.56
C ILE A 39 2.03 -1.39 3.05
N THR A 40 3.11 -1.63 2.30
CA THR A 40 3.16 -1.40 0.84
C THR A 40 2.26 -2.33 0.05
N TYR A 41 1.78 -3.42 0.65
CA TYR A 41 0.70 -4.22 0.03
C TYR A 41 -0.56 -3.36 -0.23
N SER A 42 -0.76 -2.29 0.53
CA SER A 42 -1.86 -1.32 0.30
C SER A 42 -1.74 -0.56 -1.03
N LEU A 43 -0.55 -0.60 -1.66
CA LEU A 43 -0.28 0.03 -2.94
C LEU A 43 -0.47 -0.94 -4.12
N GLU A 44 -0.82 -2.20 -3.89
CA GLU A 44 -0.95 -3.23 -4.93
C GLU A 44 -1.89 -2.82 -6.07
N ASP A 45 -2.90 -2.02 -5.73
CA ASP A 45 -3.91 -1.50 -6.63
C ASP A 45 -3.59 -0.08 -7.14
N TRP A 46 -2.43 0.51 -6.88
CA TRP A 46 -2.13 1.88 -7.33
C TRP A 46 -2.27 2.06 -8.86
N PRO A 47 -2.93 3.12 -9.39
CA PRO A 47 -3.68 4.21 -8.72
C PRO A 47 -5.22 4.01 -8.74
N LEU A 48 -5.69 2.76 -8.71
CA LEU A 48 -7.08 2.34 -8.95
C LEU A 48 -8.11 2.93 -7.98
N LEU A 49 -7.73 3.33 -6.76
CA LEU A 49 -8.61 4.04 -5.82
C LEU A 49 -9.30 5.25 -6.47
N TYR A 50 -8.56 6.05 -7.23
CA TYR A 50 -9.09 7.22 -7.92
C TYR A 50 -10.00 6.84 -9.08
N LEU A 51 -9.65 5.75 -9.78
CA LEU A 51 -10.39 5.25 -10.95
C LEU A 51 -11.72 4.60 -10.60
N LYS A 52 -11.80 3.96 -9.42
CA LYS A 52 -13.04 3.33 -8.89
C LYS A 52 -14.14 4.36 -8.56
N ARG A 53 -13.81 5.66 -8.47
CA ARG A 53 -14.74 6.74 -8.09
C ARG A 53 -15.22 7.60 -9.26
N ARG A 54 -15.05 7.13 -10.50
CA ARG A 54 -15.41 7.81 -11.75
C ARG A 54 -16.80 8.43 -11.84
N LYS A 55 -17.82 7.84 -11.19
CA LYS A 55 -19.17 8.44 -11.11
C LYS A 55 -19.20 9.85 -10.48
N HIS A 56 -18.17 10.22 -9.72
CA HIS A 56 -18.04 11.51 -9.08
C HIS A 56 -17.20 12.52 -9.89
N TYR A 57 -16.59 12.09 -11.00
CA TYR A 57 -15.70 12.91 -11.81
C TYR A 57 -16.30 14.26 -12.23
N PRO A 58 -17.55 14.35 -12.71
CA PRO A 58 -18.13 15.65 -13.08
C PRO A 58 -18.09 16.67 -11.94
N LYS A 59 -18.42 16.23 -10.72
CA LYS A 59 -18.41 17.10 -9.53
C LYS A 59 -16.98 17.42 -9.07
N LEU A 60 -16.07 16.45 -9.18
CA LEU A 60 -14.67 16.62 -8.78
C LEU A 60 -13.90 17.52 -9.75
N ALA A 61 -14.37 17.68 -10.99
CA ALA A 61 -13.79 18.59 -11.97
C ALA A 61 -14.20 20.06 -11.78
N GLU A 62 -15.19 20.34 -10.92
CA GLU A 62 -15.64 21.71 -10.67
C GLU A 62 -14.59 22.51 -9.88
N PRO A 63 -14.53 23.85 -10.07
CA PRO A 63 -13.61 24.71 -9.33
C PRO A 63 -13.71 24.59 -7.80
N GLY A 64 -12.57 24.56 -7.15
CA GLY A 64 -12.32 24.24 -5.74
C GLY A 64 -12.39 22.74 -5.40
N TYR A 65 -13.20 21.94 -6.11
CA TYR A 65 -13.21 20.48 -5.91
C TYR A 65 -12.03 19.84 -6.63
N ASN A 66 -11.65 20.35 -7.79
CA ASN A 66 -10.51 19.87 -8.55
C ASN A 66 -9.19 20.13 -7.80
N GLU A 67 -9.05 21.30 -7.18
CA GLU A 67 -7.91 21.71 -6.37
C GLU A 67 -7.82 20.86 -5.09
N ALA A 68 -8.96 20.61 -4.43
CA ALA A 68 -9.04 19.69 -3.30
C ALA A 68 -8.64 18.25 -3.71
N PHE A 69 -9.11 17.78 -4.87
CA PHE A 69 -8.75 16.49 -5.43
C PHE A 69 -7.26 16.42 -5.74
N GLN A 70 -6.72 17.45 -6.40
CA GLN A 70 -5.30 17.55 -6.68
C GLN A 70 -4.45 17.54 -5.42
N LEU A 71 -4.82 18.31 -4.39
CA LEU A 71 -4.12 18.29 -3.11
C LEU A 71 -4.09 16.88 -2.49
N LEU A 72 -5.20 16.14 -2.58
CA LEU A 72 -5.26 14.78 -2.05
C LEU A 72 -4.31 13.83 -2.81
N VAL A 73 -4.34 13.89 -4.16
CA VAL A 73 -3.43 13.10 -4.98
C VAL A 73 -1.97 13.48 -4.72
N THR A 74 -1.68 14.78 -4.61
CA THR A 74 -0.35 15.29 -4.28
C THR A 74 0.12 14.80 -2.92
N LEU A 75 -0.73 14.88 -1.88
CA LEU A 75 -0.44 14.35 -0.56
C LEU A 75 -0.07 12.87 -0.62
N ASP A 76 -0.85 12.07 -1.35
CA ASP A 76 -0.62 10.63 -1.45
C ASP A 76 0.68 10.32 -2.19
N VAL A 77 0.95 11.01 -3.31
CA VAL A 77 2.21 10.88 -4.05
C VAL A 77 3.40 11.28 -3.17
N TYR A 78 3.34 12.40 -2.46
CA TYR A 78 4.39 12.81 -1.54
C TYR A 78 4.58 11.82 -0.40
N SER A 79 3.49 11.31 0.18
CA SER A 79 3.57 10.33 1.27
C SER A 79 4.24 9.03 0.80
N ILE A 80 3.95 8.58 -0.41
CA ILE A 80 4.54 7.37 -1.00
C ILE A 80 6.00 7.60 -1.41
N VAL A 81 6.23 8.53 -2.35
CA VAL A 81 7.55 8.80 -2.92
C VAL A 81 8.49 9.36 -1.87
N GLY A 82 8.01 10.28 -1.03
CA GLY A 82 8.79 10.88 0.05
C GLY A 82 9.19 9.87 1.12
N THR A 83 8.35 8.90 1.44
CA THR A 83 8.73 7.81 2.35
C THR A 83 9.88 6.99 1.76
N SER A 84 9.74 6.52 0.52
CA SER A 84 10.78 5.72 -0.12
C SER A 84 12.08 6.51 -0.30
N TYR A 85 12.00 7.78 -0.70
CA TYR A 85 13.15 8.65 -0.84
C TYR A 85 13.87 8.86 0.51
N PHE A 86 13.12 9.14 1.57
CA PHE A 86 13.68 9.29 2.91
C PHE A 86 14.33 8.00 3.43
N LEU A 87 13.71 6.84 3.20
CA LEU A 87 14.26 5.54 3.63
C LEU A 87 15.58 5.20 2.91
N LEU A 88 15.79 5.70 1.69
CA LEU A 88 17.01 5.47 0.92
C LEU A 88 18.10 6.52 1.17
N HIS A 89 17.72 7.78 1.39
CA HIS A 89 18.65 8.92 1.38
C HIS A 89 18.71 9.68 2.70
N GLY A 90 17.76 9.47 3.62
CA GLY A 90 17.66 10.22 4.88
C GLY A 90 17.23 11.67 4.72
N ASP A 91 16.65 12.04 3.57
CA ASP A 91 16.27 13.41 3.22
C ASP A 91 14.79 13.50 2.82
N HIS A 92 14.15 14.62 3.17
CA HIS A 92 12.76 14.95 2.83
C HIS A 92 12.65 15.80 1.56
N ASN A 93 13.77 16.28 1.01
CA ASN A 93 13.79 17.08 -0.22
C ASN A 93 13.66 16.19 -1.46
N VAL A 94 12.46 15.63 -1.66
CA VAL A 94 12.16 14.81 -2.83
C VAL A 94 12.27 15.67 -4.10
N PRO A 95 13.05 15.25 -5.12
CA PRO A 95 13.09 15.94 -6.40
C PRO A 95 11.69 16.09 -7.00
N TYR A 96 11.32 17.33 -7.33
CA TYR A 96 10.00 17.63 -7.90
C TYR A 96 9.70 16.81 -9.16
N THR A 97 10.71 16.47 -9.96
CA THR A 97 10.57 15.61 -11.15
C THR A 97 10.00 14.23 -10.85
N LEU A 98 10.28 13.66 -9.67
CA LEU A 98 9.70 12.38 -9.25
C LEU A 98 8.21 12.54 -8.92
N ILE A 99 7.86 13.58 -8.16
CA ILE A 99 6.48 13.90 -7.82
C ILE A 99 5.66 14.19 -9.08
N GLU A 100 6.19 15.03 -9.96
CA GLU A 100 5.54 15.42 -11.20
C GLU A 100 5.28 14.20 -12.12
N ARG A 101 6.24 13.26 -12.19
CA ARG A 101 6.07 12.00 -12.93
C ARG A 101 4.86 11.21 -12.42
N GLU A 102 4.81 10.93 -11.12
CA GLU A 102 3.71 10.14 -10.55
C GLU A 102 2.36 10.88 -10.67
N MET A 103 2.34 12.20 -10.49
CA MET A 103 1.14 13.01 -10.68
C MET A 103 0.62 12.90 -12.11
N LYS A 104 1.48 13.06 -13.12
CA LYS A 104 1.12 12.92 -14.54
C LYS A 104 0.55 11.53 -14.83
N GLU A 105 1.15 10.48 -14.27
CA GLU A 105 0.65 9.11 -14.44
C GLU A 105 -0.76 8.92 -13.88
N VAL A 106 -1.05 9.45 -12.68
CA VAL A 106 -2.39 9.37 -12.08
C VAL A 106 -3.42 10.08 -12.96
N TYR A 107 -3.14 11.32 -13.40
CA TYR A 107 -4.08 12.08 -14.23
C TYR A 107 -4.26 11.50 -15.63
N GLU A 108 -3.22 10.92 -16.22
CA GLU A 108 -3.34 10.21 -17.49
C GLU A 108 -4.21 8.95 -17.33
N ALA A 109 -4.06 8.20 -16.22
CA ALA A 109 -4.94 7.07 -15.93
C ALA A 109 -6.41 7.50 -15.72
N ILE A 110 -6.66 8.63 -15.04
CA ILE A 110 -8.00 9.21 -14.88
C ILE A 110 -8.60 9.55 -16.24
N LYS A 111 -7.84 10.24 -17.10
CA LYS A 111 -8.25 10.62 -18.46
C LYS A 111 -8.57 9.39 -19.32
N GLN A 112 -7.73 8.35 -19.30
CA GLN A 112 -7.98 7.12 -20.03
C GLN A 112 -9.26 6.43 -19.57
N ALA A 113 -9.46 6.31 -18.25
CA ALA A 113 -10.67 5.73 -17.68
C ALA A 113 -11.93 6.54 -18.02
N ALA A 114 -11.85 7.88 -17.98
CA ALA A 114 -12.95 8.75 -18.34
C ALA A 114 -13.32 8.63 -19.83
N ASN A 115 -12.32 8.58 -20.72
CA ASN A 115 -12.55 8.43 -22.16
C ASN A 115 -13.18 7.07 -22.52
N GLN A 116 -12.76 5.99 -21.88
CA GLN A 116 -13.35 4.66 -22.08
C GLN A 116 -14.85 4.62 -21.75
N GLU A 117 -15.29 5.45 -20.80
CA GLU A 117 -16.69 5.53 -20.37
C GLU A 117 -17.44 6.76 -20.90
N SER A 118 -16.82 7.54 -21.79
CA SER A 118 -17.39 8.80 -22.31
C SER A 118 -17.83 9.78 -21.20
N LEU A 119 -17.07 9.84 -20.10
CA LEU A 119 -17.33 10.73 -18.97
C LEU A 119 -16.64 12.07 -19.14
N TYR A 120 -17.41 13.16 -19.07
CA TYR A 120 -16.91 14.54 -19.05
C TYR A 120 -17.87 15.45 -18.25
N PRO A 121 -17.37 16.43 -17.47
CA PRO A 121 -15.97 16.71 -17.18
C PRO A 121 -15.35 15.70 -16.20
N TYR A 122 -14.01 15.67 -16.13
CA TYR A 122 -13.24 14.86 -15.17
C TYR A 122 -12.08 15.68 -14.58
N PRO A 123 -11.57 15.31 -13.38
CA PRO A 123 -10.49 16.03 -12.73
C PRO A 123 -9.24 16.12 -13.60
N SER A 124 -8.62 17.29 -13.63
CA SER A 124 -7.44 17.56 -14.43
C SER A 124 -6.34 18.20 -13.59
N MET A 125 -5.09 17.87 -13.89
CA MET A 125 -3.94 18.49 -13.24
C MET A 125 -3.90 19.99 -13.56
N GLY A 126 -3.93 20.81 -12.52
CA GLY A 126 -3.69 22.26 -12.58
C GLY A 126 -2.26 22.62 -12.17
N GLU A 127 -2.07 23.88 -11.75
CA GLU A 127 -0.80 24.38 -11.22
C GLU A 127 -0.34 23.58 -9.99
N PRO A 128 0.97 23.36 -9.79
CA PRO A 128 1.49 22.66 -8.61
C PRO A 128 1.07 23.34 -7.31
N ILE A 129 0.73 22.53 -6.30
CA ILE A 129 0.35 23.05 -4.98
C ILE A 129 1.58 23.03 -4.08
N GLU A 130 2.07 24.21 -3.71
CA GLU A 130 3.16 24.37 -2.75
C GLU A 130 2.65 24.21 -1.32
N ALA A 131 3.05 23.13 -0.66
CA ALA A 131 2.73 22.89 0.74
C ALA A 131 3.80 22.01 1.41
N ASP A 132 3.84 22.05 2.74
CA ASP A 132 4.69 21.17 3.54
C ASP A 132 3.99 19.82 3.77
N PHE A 133 4.55 18.76 3.18
CA PHE A 133 4.08 17.38 3.31
C PHE A 133 4.93 16.53 4.28
N THR A 134 5.98 17.08 4.89
CA THR A 134 6.95 16.33 5.70
C THR A 134 6.32 15.59 6.87
N GLY A 135 5.30 16.16 7.51
CA GLY A 135 4.57 15.49 8.59
C GLY A 135 3.95 14.16 8.15
N PHE A 136 3.33 14.13 6.97
CA PHE A 136 2.69 12.92 6.43
C PHE A 136 3.71 11.86 6.01
N VAL A 137 4.83 12.30 5.45
CA VAL A 137 5.97 11.41 5.14
C VAL A 137 6.50 10.76 6.41
N ASN A 138 6.71 11.53 7.48
CA ASN A 138 7.23 11.02 8.75
C ASN A 138 6.29 9.97 9.36
N ASP A 139 4.98 10.19 9.34
CA ASP A 139 4.01 9.23 9.85
C ASP A 139 4.16 7.85 9.18
N VAL A 140 4.31 7.84 7.85
CA VAL A 140 4.46 6.60 7.07
C VAL A 140 5.85 6.00 7.24
N VAL A 141 6.92 6.81 7.31
CA VAL A 141 8.29 6.36 7.61
C VAL A 141 8.37 5.66 8.96
N GLU A 142 7.81 6.25 10.02
CA GLU A 142 7.80 5.64 11.36
C GLU A 142 7.07 4.30 11.35
N LYS A 143 5.95 4.24 10.62
CA LYS A 143 5.19 3.01 10.47
C LYS A 143 6.00 1.94 9.75
N ARG A 144 6.60 2.27 8.60
CA ARG A 144 7.49 1.38 7.83
C ARG A 144 8.67 0.85 8.66
N LYS A 145 9.29 1.69 9.49
CA LYS A 145 10.37 1.26 10.39
C LYS A 145 9.88 0.24 11.43
N ARG A 146 8.68 0.40 11.98
CA ARG A 146 8.08 -0.59 12.90
C ARG A 146 7.79 -1.91 12.21
N ASP A 147 7.29 -1.88 10.97
CA ASP A 147 7.03 -3.08 10.17
C ASP A 147 8.30 -3.88 9.89
N ASP A 148 9.42 -3.20 9.60
CA ASP A 148 10.71 -3.85 9.37
C ASP A 148 11.18 -4.65 10.59
N GLU A 149 10.84 -4.20 11.80
CA GLU A 149 11.21 -4.80 13.08
C GLU A 149 10.24 -5.92 13.53
N GLU A 150 9.11 -6.12 12.86
CA GLU A 150 8.10 -7.08 13.30
C GLU A 150 8.55 -8.55 13.09
N ASP A 151 8.27 -9.41 14.07
CA ASP A 151 8.59 -10.83 13.99
C ASP A 151 7.73 -11.55 12.93
N ASN A 152 8.39 -12.27 12.01
CA ASN A 152 7.73 -13.01 10.93
C ASN A 152 6.67 -13.99 11.44
N VAL A 153 7.00 -14.76 12.48
CA VAL A 153 6.12 -15.81 12.97
C VAL A 153 4.87 -15.22 13.59
N LYS A 154 5.02 -14.14 14.38
CA LYS A 154 3.90 -13.42 14.95
C LYS A 154 2.99 -12.85 13.86
N LEU A 155 3.57 -12.11 12.90
CA LEU A 155 2.82 -11.51 11.79
C LEU A 155 2.04 -12.56 10.99
N PHE A 156 2.68 -13.66 10.59
CA PHE A 156 2.01 -14.68 9.78
C PHE A 156 1.05 -15.56 10.58
N ASN A 157 1.16 -15.64 11.90
CA ASN A 157 0.11 -16.22 12.75
C ASN A 157 -1.15 -15.34 12.74
N GLU A 158 -1.01 -14.02 12.85
CA GLU A 158 -2.13 -13.09 12.74
C GLU A 158 -2.77 -13.13 11.34
N ILE A 159 -1.95 -13.14 10.27
CA ILE A 159 -2.45 -13.28 8.90
C ILE A 159 -3.17 -14.62 8.74
N ALA A 160 -2.61 -15.72 9.25
CA ALA A 160 -3.24 -17.03 9.20
C ALA A 160 -4.57 -17.05 9.96
N TYR A 161 -4.66 -16.42 11.14
CA TYR A 161 -5.90 -16.39 11.92
C TYR A 161 -7.09 -15.78 11.18
N ASN A 162 -6.79 -14.77 10.34
CA ASN A 162 -7.75 -14.02 9.53
C ASN A 162 -7.86 -14.49 8.07
N SER A 163 -7.19 -15.60 7.72
CA SER A 163 -7.16 -16.13 6.34
C SER A 163 -8.42 -16.91 5.98
N GLU A 164 -8.70 -17.03 4.68
CA GLU A 164 -9.78 -17.88 4.19
C GLU A 164 -9.51 -19.36 4.51
N VAL A 165 -8.25 -19.78 4.48
CA VAL A 165 -7.83 -21.13 4.91
C VAL A 165 -8.26 -21.42 6.34
N MET A 166 -8.05 -20.50 7.28
CA MET A 166 -8.45 -20.68 8.68
C MET A 166 -9.96 -20.67 8.86
N ASP A 167 -10.69 -19.81 8.16
CA ASP A 167 -12.15 -19.79 8.20
C ASP A 167 -12.75 -21.12 7.72
N ASN A 168 -12.22 -21.66 6.63
CA ASN A 168 -12.60 -22.97 6.11
C ASN A 168 -12.26 -24.09 7.11
N LEU A 169 -11.10 -23.99 7.78
CA LEU A 169 -10.71 -24.93 8.82
C LEU A 169 -11.69 -24.91 10.00
N LYS A 170 -12.03 -23.73 10.52
CA LYS A 170 -12.98 -23.51 11.64
C LYS A 170 -14.39 -24.02 11.31
N ARG A 171 -14.79 -23.99 10.04
CA ARG A 171 -16.06 -24.57 9.56
C ARG A 171 -16.02 -26.09 9.48
N SER A 172 -14.88 -26.64 9.07
CA SER A 172 -14.72 -28.08 8.81
C SER A 172 -14.45 -28.89 10.08
N TYR A 173 -13.78 -28.29 11.07
CA TYR A 173 -13.34 -28.98 12.27
C TYR A 173 -13.77 -28.26 13.56
N PRO A 174 -14.48 -28.92 14.49
CA PRO A 174 -14.89 -28.29 15.75
C PRO A 174 -13.74 -27.78 16.62
N TRP A 175 -12.60 -28.50 16.67
CA TRP A 175 -11.45 -28.12 17.48
C TRP A 175 -10.82 -26.80 17.02
N ALA A 176 -10.87 -26.51 15.71
CA ALA A 176 -10.26 -25.32 15.12
C ALA A 176 -10.93 -24.01 15.58
N LYS A 177 -12.18 -24.07 16.05
CA LYS A 177 -12.92 -22.91 16.58
C LYS A 177 -12.29 -22.32 17.85
N THR A 178 -11.46 -23.10 18.54
CA THR A 178 -10.83 -22.71 19.82
C THR A 178 -9.36 -22.30 19.67
N ILE A 179 -8.83 -22.29 18.45
CA ILE A 179 -7.44 -21.94 18.18
C ILE A 179 -7.21 -20.44 18.42
N SER A 180 -6.18 -20.11 19.19
CA SER A 180 -5.73 -18.73 19.39
C SER A 180 -4.89 -18.25 18.20
N GLU A 181 -4.76 -16.94 18.07
CA GLU A 181 -3.99 -16.29 17.01
C GLU A 181 -2.56 -16.86 16.94
N GLU A 182 -1.87 -16.99 18.07
CA GLU A 182 -0.45 -17.44 18.10
C GLU A 182 -0.24 -18.90 17.68
N LYS A 183 -1.32 -19.69 17.57
CA LYS A 183 -1.28 -21.11 17.18
C LYS A 183 -1.85 -21.34 15.78
N SER A 184 -2.14 -20.28 15.03
CA SER A 184 -2.83 -20.37 13.75
C SER A 184 -2.04 -21.15 12.71
N LEU A 185 -0.75 -20.86 12.54
CA LEU A 185 0.12 -21.57 11.59
C LEU A 185 0.22 -23.07 11.90
N LYS A 186 0.35 -23.40 13.19
CA LYS A 186 0.36 -24.77 13.68
C LYS A 186 -0.95 -25.51 13.42
N ALA A 187 -2.10 -24.85 13.59
CA ALA A 187 -3.40 -25.44 13.28
C ALA A 187 -3.60 -25.67 11.77
N VAL A 188 -3.18 -24.71 10.95
CA VAL A 188 -3.19 -24.84 9.47
C VAL A 188 -2.32 -26.01 9.02
N SER A 189 -1.14 -26.18 9.63
CA SER A 189 -0.25 -27.30 9.32
C SER A 189 -0.81 -28.65 9.74
N LEU A 190 -1.42 -28.80 10.93
CA LEU A 190 -2.08 -30.05 11.33
C LEU A 190 -3.14 -30.52 10.34
N ALA A 191 -3.80 -29.57 9.68
CA ALA A 191 -4.83 -29.85 8.70
C ALA A 191 -4.26 -30.13 7.29
N ASN A 192 -2.93 -30.16 7.12
CA ASN A 192 -2.24 -30.25 5.84
C ASN A 192 -2.64 -29.14 4.86
N LEU A 193 -2.90 -27.93 5.36
CA LEU A 193 -3.30 -26.76 4.55
C LEU A 193 -2.20 -25.70 4.44
N LEU A 194 -0.98 -26.00 4.87
CA LEU A 194 0.13 -25.02 4.91
C LEU A 194 0.51 -24.52 3.51
N ASP A 195 0.64 -25.41 2.52
CA ASP A 195 0.98 -24.99 1.15
C ASP A 195 -0.12 -24.13 0.53
N LYS A 196 -1.40 -24.45 0.81
CA LYS A 196 -2.53 -23.63 0.39
C LYS A 196 -2.50 -22.24 1.02
N PHE A 197 -2.17 -22.16 2.31
CA PHE A 197 -2.01 -20.88 3.00
C PHE A 197 -0.85 -20.07 2.41
N LEU A 198 0.31 -20.68 2.17
CA LEU A 198 1.46 -20.02 1.57
C LEU A 198 1.13 -19.45 0.18
N GLU A 199 0.35 -20.17 -0.63
CA GLU A 199 -0.13 -19.68 -1.92
C GLU A 199 -1.10 -18.49 -1.77
N GLU A 200 -2.00 -18.53 -0.78
CA GLU A 200 -2.93 -17.42 -0.48
C GLU A 200 -2.19 -16.14 -0.08
N VAL A 201 -1.10 -16.25 0.70
CA VAL A 201 -0.37 -15.09 1.26
C VAL A 201 0.92 -14.73 0.53
N LYS A 202 1.23 -15.39 -0.59
CA LYS A 202 2.50 -15.23 -1.30
C LYS A 202 2.83 -13.77 -1.63
N GLU A 203 1.84 -13.00 -2.06
CA GLU A 203 2.06 -11.59 -2.40
C GLU A 203 2.46 -10.79 -1.16
N LYS A 204 1.82 -11.02 0.00
CA LYS A 204 2.22 -10.38 1.26
C LYS A 204 3.65 -10.76 1.65
N ILE A 205 4.08 -11.99 1.42
CA ILE A 205 5.48 -12.40 1.64
C ILE A 205 6.41 -11.57 0.73
N PHE A 206 6.08 -11.42 -0.55
CA PHE A 206 6.88 -10.62 -1.48
C PHE A 206 6.91 -9.15 -1.09
N TYR A 207 5.78 -8.55 -0.72
CA TYR A 207 5.76 -7.16 -0.25
C TYR A 207 6.64 -6.99 0.98
N LEU A 208 6.47 -7.83 2.02
CA LEU A 208 7.28 -7.76 3.25
C LEU A 208 8.78 -7.87 2.96
N ALA A 209 9.19 -8.83 2.13
CA ALA A 209 10.58 -8.96 1.71
C ALA A 209 11.07 -7.72 0.96
N ALA A 210 10.21 -7.14 0.12
CA ALA A 210 10.56 -5.95 -0.64
C ALA A 210 10.69 -4.69 0.23
N GLU A 211 9.91 -4.58 1.31
CA GLU A 211 10.02 -3.51 2.31
C GLU A 211 11.37 -3.57 3.03
N ARG A 212 11.71 -4.75 3.55
CA ARG A 212 12.90 -4.95 4.40
C ARG A 212 14.22 -4.83 3.64
N THR A 213 14.23 -5.27 2.39
CA THR A 213 15.42 -5.16 1.52
C THR A 213 15.50 -3.81 0.79
N ARG A 214 14.50 -2.94 0.99
CA ARG A 214 14.36 -1.63 0.32
C ARG A 214 14.32 -1.70 -1.20
N ILE A 215 14.13 -2.89 -1.78
CA ILE A 215 14.06 -3.04 -3.25
C ILE A 215 12.81 -2.37 -3.81
N PHE A 216 11.69 -2.37 -3.07
CA PHE A 216 10.50 -1.63 -3.45
C PHE A 216 10.80 -0.13 -3.58
N ASP A 217 11.47 0.44 -2.56
CA ASP A 217 11.82 1.86 -2.52
C ASP A 217 12.77 2.24 -3.65
N LYS A 218 13.79 1.41 -3.92
CA LYS A 218 14.76 1.64 -5.01
C LYS A 218 14.06 1.71 -6.36
N ILE A 219 13.22 0.72 -6.67
CA ILE A 219 12.49 0.68 -7.94
C ILE A 219 11.50 1.85 -8.03
N LEU A 220 10.85 2.21 -6.93
CA LEU A 220 9.90 3.32 -6.90
C LEU A 220 10.58 4.65 -7.23
N VAL A 221 11.71 4.94 -6.61
CA VAL A 221 12.47 6.18 -6.89
C VAL A 221 12.99 6.17 -8.33
N GLU A 222 13.54 5.05 -8.82
CA GLU A 222 14.10 4.95 -10.17
C GLU A 222 13.05 4.99 -11.28
N ARG A 223 11.93 4.27 -11.11
CA ARG A 223 11.01 3.91 -12.20
C ARG A 223 9.54 4.25 -11.92
N GLY A 224 9.16 4.47 -10.68
CA GLY A 224 7.83 4.89 -10.27
C GLY A 224 7.04 3.85 -9.49
N ILE A 225 5.92 4.30 -8.92
CA ILE A 225 5.11 3.48 -7.98
C ILE A 225 4.58 2.24 -8.69
N ARG A 226 4.10 2.41 -9.92
CA ARG A 226 3.53 1.32 -10.73
C ARG A 226 4.55 0.21 -11.02
N ASP A 227 5.79 0.57 -11.32
CA ASP A 227 6.84 -0.38 -11.64
C ASP A 227 7.32 -1.14 -10.39
N ALA A 228 7.36 -0.48 -9.23
CA ALA A 228 7.65 -1.13 -7.96
C ALA A 228 6.57 -2.16 -7.60
N VAL A 229 5.30 -1.79 -7.74
CA VAL A 229 4.15 -2.70 -7.56
C VAL A 229 4.23 -3.88 -8.55
N TYR A 230 4.49 -3.59 -9.83
CA TYR A 230 4.58 -4.62 -10.87
C TYR A 230 5.70 -5.63 -10.59
N PHE A 231 6.89 -5.14 -10.16
CA PHE A 231 8.00 -6.00 -9.78
C PHE A 231 7.61 -7.00 -8.68
N VAL A 232 6.97 -6.51 -7.60
CA VAL A 232 6.56 -7.38 -6.50
C VAL A 232 5.48 -8.38 -6.94
N LYS A 233 4.46 -7.95 -7.68
CA LYS A 233 3.38 -8.84 -8.17
C LYS A 233 3.85 -9.90 -9.16
N LYS A 234 4.95 -9.64 -9.88
CA LYS A 234 5.55 -10.59 -10.84
C LYS A 234 6.71 -11.38 -10.27
N SER A 235 7.01 -11.20 -8.99
CA SER A 235 8.01 -12.00 -8.31
C SER A 235 7.54 -13.44 -8.15
N ASP A 236 8.52 -14.34 -8.02
CA ASP A 236 8.27 -15.77 -7.84
C ASP A 236 9.25 -16.33 -6.80
N ILE A 237 8.88 -17.46 -6.20
CA ILE A 237 9.71 -18.15 -5.22
C ILE A 237 10.78 -18.92 -5.97
N LYS A 238 12.05 -18.59 -5.73
CA LYS A 238 13.20 -19.30 -6.32
C LYS A 238 13.94 -20.08 -5.24
N ASP A 239 14.16 -21.37 -5.47
CA ASP A 239 14.88 -22.23 -4.52
C ASP A 239 16.35 -21.83 -4.31
N SER A 240 16.95 -21.19 -5.32
CA SER A 240 18.34 -20.69 -5.28
C SER A 240 18.35 -19.17 -5.40
N PRO A 241 18.43 -18.43 -4.28
CA PRO A 241 18.35 -16.97 -4.29
C PRO A 241 19.63 -16.36 -4.86
N THR A 242 19.46 -15.35 -5.72
CA THR A 242 20.54 -14.64 -6.41
C THR A 242 20.74 -13.21 -5.92
N ASN A 243 19.81 -12.72 -5.10
CA ASN A 243 19.84 -11.37 -4.52
C ASN A 243 19.21 -11.36 -3.12
N GLU A 244 19.36 -10.23 -2.42
CA GLU A 244 18.87 -10.06 -1.04
C GLU A 244 17.35 -10.24 -0.92
N PHE A 245 16.59 -9.75 -1.90
CA PHE A 245 15.13 -9.89 -1.93
C PHE A 245 14.69 -11.35 -1.99
N GLU A 246 15.27 -12.13 -2.90
CA GLU A 246 14.99 -13.57 -3.03
C GLU A 246 15.40 -14.35 -1.77
N ALA A 247 16.53 -13.98 -1.16
CA ALA A 247 16.99 -14.59 0.09
C ALA A 247 16.03 -14.29 1.25
N GLU A 248 15.53 -13.05 1.34
CA GLU A 248 14.56 -12.64 2.36
C GLU A 248 13.20 -13.34 2.20
N VAL A 249 12.71 -13.51 0.96
CA VAL A 249 11.50 -14.29 0.66
C VAL A 249 11.64 -15.72 1.20
N LEU A 250 12.75 -16.41 0.88
CA LEU A 250 12.99 -17.76 1.37
C LEU A 250 13.13 -17.82 2.89
N ARG A 251 13.74 -16.81 3.52
CA ARG A 251 13.86 -16.71 4.97
C ARG A 251 12.49 -16.64 5.63
N ILE A 252 11.61 -15.76 5.14
CA ILE A 252 10.23 -15.63 5.65
C ILE A 252 9.48 -16.95 5.52
N ILE A 253 9.53 -17.61 4.35
CA ILE A 253 8.88 -18.91 4.14
C ILE A 253 9.43 -19.97 5.10
N LYS A 254 10.75 -19.98 5.32
CA LYS A 254 11.39 -20.90 6.26
C LYS A 254 10.90 -20.67 7.68
N ASP A 255 10.83 -19.41 8.13
CA ASP A 255 10.33 -19.05 9.47
C ASP A 255 8.87 -19.53 9.66
N ILE A 256 8.02 -19.36 8.63
CA ILE A 256 6.64 -19.86 8.64
C ILE A 256 6.61 -21.39 8.74
N LYS A 257 7.38 -22.11 7.91
CA LYS A 257 7.40 -23.59 7.91
C LYS A 257 7.96 -24.16 9.22
N SER A 258 9.02 -23.57 9.76
CA SER A 258 9.64 -23.99 11.01
C SER A 258 8.71 -23.77 12.20
N SER A 259 8.02 -22.63 12.28
CA SER A 259 7.07 -22.35 13.36
C SER A 259 5.78 -23.18 13.30
N SER A 260 5.43 -23.65 12.09
CA SER A 260 4.28 -24.53 11.84
C SER A 260 4.51 -25.98 12.22
N SER A 261 5.78 -26.40 12.32
CA SER A 261 6.16 -27.79 12.63
C SER A 261 5.90 -28.15 14.10
N TYR A 262 5.55 -29.41 14.34
CA TYR A 262 5.35 -29.98 15.69
C TYR A 262 6.58 -30.74 16.21
N LEU A 263 7.64 -30.83 15.41
CA LEU A 263 8.93 -31.45 15.71
C LEU A 263 9.96 -30.35 15.97
#